data_AF-A0A255T595-F1
#
_entry.id   AF-A0A255T595-F1
#
_cell.length_a   1.000
_cell.length_b   1.000
_cell.length_c   1.000
_cell.angle_alpha   90.00
_cell.angle_beta   90.00
_cell.angle_gamma   90.00
#
_symmetry.space_group_name_H-M   'P 1'
#
loop_
_entity.id
_entity.type
_entity.pdbx_description
1 polymer ?
#
loop_
_entity_poly.entity_id
_entity_poly.type
_entity_poly.pdbx_seq_one_letter_code
_entity_poly.pdbx_strand_id
1 'polypeptide(L)'
;MAKQTKKLTAQATVTTVTTAQKFPMTDANGNVTLITLANLKAALMGGINLNSLEDGVFIMTHRKSDDYPIMFKPHKWTAQQNAGEVADGVVVVEGGHVLVVAPTESTTKLNWGSANVAGGGVTTSNRETAYSDFAGKANTASQITHAEMSGEGYAPGFCHAYSRVNANGKGLTAGKWWLPSLGEMMMIYANMTKINYALSLIEGATQLVEDAYWTSTEDSATNAWRLSLGDGGMRTNTKATSTHRVRPVSAFIS
;
A
#
# COMPACT_ATOMS: atom_id res chain seq x y z
N MET A 1 -32.96 50.02 -7.94
CA MET A 1 -32.88 48.56 -7.74
C MET A 1 -33.30 48.23 -6.31
N ALA A 2 -34.26 47.32 -6.12
CA ALA A 2 -34.68 46.91 -4.78
C ALA A 2 -33.60 46.02 -4.14
N LYS A 3 -33.18 46.34 -2.91
CA LYS A 3 -32.19 45.56 -2.17
C LYS A 3 -32.83 44.24 -1.73
N GLN A 4 -32.45 43.12 -2.35
CA GLN A 4 -32.92 41.80 -1.93
C GLN A 4 -32.10 41.30 -0.74
N THR A 5 -32.70 41.31 0.45
CA THR A 5 -32.09 40.71 1.64
C THR A 5 -32.38 39.22 1.66
N LYS A 6 -31.35 38.39 1.48
CA LYS A 6 -31.45 36.94 1.64
C LYS A 6 -31.15 36.55 3.08
N LYS A 7 -32.08 35.83 3.74
CA LYS A 7 -31.85 35.27 5.07
C LYS A 7 -30.92 34.07 4.96
N LEU A 8 -29.88 34.02 5.78
CA LEU A 8 -28.96 32.88 5.89
C LEU A 8 -29.69 31.59 6.25
N THR A 9 -30.69 31.70 7.14
CA THR A 9 -31.55 30.56 7.56
C THR A 9 -32.42 29.97 6.45
N ALA A 10 -32.54 30.64 5.30
CA ALA A 10 -33.30 30.17 4.15
C ALA A 10 -32.42 29.63 3.01
N GLN A 11 -31.09 29.55 3.20
CA GLN A 11 -30.17 29.02 2.19
C GLN A 11 -30.03 27.50 2.30
N ALA A 12 -29.91 26.83 1.16
CA ALA A 12 -29.64 25.40 1.12
C ALA A 12 -28.21 25.09 1.60
N THR A 13 -28.05 23.97 2.31
CA THR A 13 -26.71 23.45 2.64
C THR A 13 -26.12 22.78 1.41
N VAL A 14 -24.83 23.03 1.16
CA VAL A 14 -24.07 22.37 0.10
C VAL A 14 -23.11 21.34 0.72
N THR A 15 -22.93 20.20 0.05
CA THR A 15 -21.99 19.14 0.47
C THR A 15 -20.69 19.14 -0.33
N THR A 16 -20.61 19.96 -1.38
CA THR A 16 -19.44 20.06 -2.27
C THR A 16 -19.12 21.52 -2.56
N VAL A 17 -17.82 21.78 -2.78
CA VAL A 17 -17.30 23.11 -3.10
C VAL A 17 -16.34 22.98 -4.29
N THR A 18 -16.53 23.76 -5.34
CA THR A 18 -15.66 23.77 -6.51
C THR A 18 -14.54 24.80 -6.38
N THR A 19 -13.46 24.65 -7.16
CA THR A 19 -12.32 25.58 -7.15
C THR A 19 -12.69 27.00 -7.58
N ALA A 20 -13.78 27.17 -8.33
CA ALA A 20 -14.28 28.48 -8.77
C ALA A 20 -15.07 29.23 -7.68
N GLN A 21 -15.55 28.54 -6.65
CA GLN A 21 -16.34 29.15 -5.58
C GLN A 21 -15.45 29.88 -4.57
N LYS A 22 -15.99 30.96 -4.01
CA LYS A 22 -15.35 31.81 -3.01
C LYS A 22 -16.24 31.93 -1.78
N PHE A 23 -15.64 32.04 -0.60
CA PHE A 23 -16.34 32.18 0.67
C PHE A 23 -16.22 33.61 1.18
N PRO A 24 -17.32 34.24 1.65
CA PRO A 24 -17.25 35.54 2.28
C PRO A 24 -16.60 35.48 3.65
N MET A 25 -15.76 36.48 3.95
CA MET A 25 -15.19 36.74 5.27
C MET A 25 -15.54 38.17 5.66
N THR A 26 -15.93 38.39 6.91
CA THR A 26 -16.22 39.72 7.44
C THR A 26 -15.11 40.12 8.39
N ASP A 27 -14.55 41.32 8.20
CA ASP A 27 -13.56 41.87 9.12
C ASP A 27 -14.23 42.54 10.34
N ALA A 28 -13.42 42.99 11.30
CA ALA A 28 -13.90 43.65 12.52
C ALA A 28 -14.67 44.96 12.25
N ASN A 29 -14.52 45.55 11.07
CA ASN A 29 -15.17 46.78 10.64
C ASN A 29 -16.44 46.52 9.80
N GLY A 30 -16.81 45.25 9.60
CA GLY A 30 -17.99 44.87 8.82
C GLY A 30 -17.77 44.81 7.30
N ASN A 31 -16.53 44.97 6.81
CA ASN A 31 -16.25 44.83 5.39
C ASN A 31 -16.25 43.35 4.99
N VAL A 32 -16.84 43.05 3.83
CA VAL A 32 -16.88 41.69 3.29
C VAL A 32 -15.76 41.51 2.27
N THR A 33 -14.86 40.57 2.54
CA THR A 33 -13.82 40.09 1.61
C THR A 33 -14.10 38.65 1.20
N LEU A 34 -13.37 38.12 0.22
CA LEU A 34 -13.58 36.77 -0.30
C LEU A 34 -12.30 35.93 -0.15
N ILE A 35 -12.42 34.72 0.38
CA ILE A 35 -11.35 33.71 0.40
C ILE A 35 -11.61 32.62 -0.63
N THR A 36 -10.56 32.19 -1.32
CA THR A 36 -10.62 31.05 -2.26
C THR A 36 -10.60 29.74 -1.50
N LEU A 37 -11.08 28.66 -2.12
CA LEU A 37 -10.96 27.31 -1.55
C LEU A 37 -9.50 26.95 -1.23
N ALA A 38 -8.55 27.34 -2.10
CA ALA A 38 -7.13 27.11 -1.89
C ALA A 38 -6.57 27.82 -0.65
N ASN A 39 -6.90 29.11 -0.47
CA ASN A 39 -6.43 29.88 0.69
C ASN A 39 -7.12 29.45 1.98
N LEU A 40 -8.40 29.08 1.93
CA LEU A 40 -9.12 28.55 3.08
C LEU A 40 -8.54 27.19 3.51
N LYS A 41 -8.27 26.31 2.54
CA LYS A 41 -7.58 25.04 2.80
C LYS A 41 -6.20 25.28 3.41
N ALA A 42 -5.42 26.22 2.89
CA ALA A 42 -4.12 26.58 3.44
C ALA A 42 -4.21 27.14 4.87
N ALA A 43 -5.18 28.01 5.16
CA ALA A 43 -5.37 28.60 6.49
C ALA A 43 -5.81 27.55 7.53
N LEU A 44 -6.71 26.63 7.15
CA LEU A 44 -7.13 25.52 8.02
C LEU A 44 -6.02 24.49 8.25
N MET A 45 -5.15 24.28 7.26
CA MET A 45 -3.99 23.38 7.35
C MET A 45 -2.74 24.07 7.90
N GLY A 46 -2.76 25.39 8.13
CA GLY A 46 -1.59 26.20 8.47
C GLY A 46 -0.90 25.85 9.80
N GLY A 47 -1.48 24.94 10.60
CA GLY A 47 -0.85 24.36 11.79
C GLY A 47 -0.60 22.84 11.71
N ILE A 48 -1.01 22.17 10.63
CA ILE A 48 -0.86 20.72 10.45
C ILE A 48 -0.01 20.49 9.20
N ASN A 49 1.24 20.05 9.40
CA ASN A 49 2.04 19.56 8.30
C ASN A 49 1.49 18.20 7.85
N LEU A 50 0.53 18.18 6.92
CA LEU A 50 -0.04 16.93 6.42
C LEU A 50 1.04 16.01 5.81
N ASN A 51 2.15 16.56 5.32
CA ASN A 51 3.27 15.76 4.82
C ASN A 51 3.97 14.97 5.95
N SER A 52 3.88 15.40 7.22
CA SER A 52 4.42 14.61 8.34
C SER A 52 3.51 13.43 8.70
N LEU A 53 2.25 13.41 8.24
CA LEU A 53 1.40 12.22 8.37
C LEU A 53 1.86 11.08 7.46
N GLU A 54 2.67 11.37 6.45
CA GLU A 54 3.28 10.40 5.52
C GLU A 54 4.63 9.89 6.01
N ASP A 55 5.12 10.34 7.17
CA ASP A 55 6.40 9.86 7.69
C ASP A 55 6.37 8.35 7.93
N GLY A 56 7.48 7.70 7.57
CA GLY A 56 7.62 6.24 7.50
C GLY A 56 7.20 5.62 6.17
N VAL A 57 6.57 6.37 5.24
CA VAL A 57 6.18 5.85 3.92
C VAL A 57 6.80 6.66 2.78
N PHE A 58 7.22 5.95 1.73
CA PHE A 58 7.89 6.50 0.55
C PHE A 58 7.46 5.77 -0.73
N ILE A 59 7.83 6.31 -1.89
CA ILE A 59 7.70 5.63 -3.18
C ILE A 59 9.09 5.43 -3.75
N MET A 60 9.47 4.18 -4.03
CA MET A 60 10.77 3.87 -4.61
C MET A 60 10.73 3.71 -6.13
N THR A 61 11.85 4.03 -6.77
CA THR A 61 12.12 3.81 -8.19
C THR A 61 13.60 3.48 -8.37
N HIS A 62 13.92 2.74 -9.42
CA HIS A 62 15.26 2.76 -10.01
C HIS A 62 15.33 3.94 -10.98
N ARG A 63 16.08 4.98 -10.57
CA ARG A 63 16.10 6.28 -11.25
C ARG A 63 16.45 6.14 -12.72
N LYS A 64 15.69 6.77 -13.62
CA LYS A 64 15.90 6.65 -15.07
C LYS A 64 17.29 7.07 -15.55
N SER A 65 17.94 8.02 -14.87
CA SER A 65 19.24 8.57 -15.31
C SER A 65 20.42 7.62 -15.15
N ASP A 66 20.39 6.73 -14.16
CA ASP A 66 21.55 5.92 -13.74
C ASP A 66 21.17 4.60 -13.04
N ASP A 67 19.89 4.25 -13.07
CA ASP A 67 19.30 3.04 -12.48
C ASP A 67 19.49 2.89 -10.96
N TYR A 68 19.90 3.96 -10.27
CA TYR A 68 20.12 3.93 -8.83
C TYR A 68 18.79 3.83 -8.05
N PRO A 69 18.65 2.89 -7.10
CA PRO A 69 17.44 2.77 -6.30
C PRO A 69 17.32 3.94 -5.31
N ILE A 70 16.22 4.67 -5.36
CA ILE A 70 15.97 5.82 -4.50
C ILE A 70 14.51 5.84 -4.03
N MET A 71 14.26 6.50 -2.89
CA MET A 71 12.93 6.70 -2.32
C MET A 71 12.55 8.18 -2.30
N PHE A 72 11.34 8.49 -2.75
CA PHE A 72 10.75 9.82 -2.69
C PHE A 72 9.65 9.87 -1.63
N LYS A 73 9.53 11.02 -0.97
CA LYS A 73 8.33 11.32 -0.16
C LYS A 73 7.09 11.33 -1.07
N PRO A 74 5.92 10.83 -0.62
CA PRO A 74 4.74 10.73 -1.49
C PRO A 74 4.36 12.04 -2.17
N HIS A 75 4.31 13.16 -1.44
CA HIS A 75 4.02 14.48 -2.03
C HIS A 75 5.01 14.97 -3.10
N LYS A 76 6.20 14.35 -3.25
CA LYS A 76 7.17 14.65 -4.32
C LYS A 76 7.01 13.75 -5.55
N TRP A 77 6.27 12.64 -5.43
CA TRP A 77 6.22 11.59 -6.44
C TRP A 77 5.62 12.05 -7.77
N THR A 78 4.50 12.79 -7.75
CA THR A 78 3.83 13.25 -8.98
C THR A 78 4.78 14.00 -9.91
N ALA A 79 5.70 14.80 -9.37
CA ALA A 79 6.70 15.49 -10.18
C ALA A 79 7.72 14.52 -10.82
N GLN A 80 8.11 13.46 -10.10
CA GLN A 80 9.04 12.43 -10.61
C GLN A 80 8.37 11.57 -11.68
N GLN A 81 7.13 11.15 -11.45
CA GLN A 81 6.36 10.40 -12.43
C GLN A 81 6.16 11.19 -13.73
N ASN A 82 5.84 12.48 -13.64
CA ASN A 82 5.75 13.36 -14.81
C ASN A 82 7.09 13.57 -15.54
N ALA A 83 8.22 13.40 -14.83
CA ALA A 83 9.56 13.41 -15.41
C ALA A 83 9.96 12.06 -16.06
N GLY A 84 9.08 11.04 -15.96
CA GLY A 84 9.27 9.72 -16.56
C GLY A 84 9.87 8.67 -15.64
N GLU A 85 9.91 8.91 -14.32
CA GLU A 85 10.24 7.88 -13.34
C GLU A 85 9.09 6.87 -13.20
N VAL A 86 9.43 5.59 -12.96
CA VAL A 86 8.46 4.49 -12.81
C VAL A 86 8.60 3.92 -11.42
N ALA A 87 7.55 4.00 -10.60
CA ALA A 87 7.61 3.44 -9.25
C ALA A 87 7.79 1.92 -9.32
N ASP A 88 8.73 1.38 -8.55
CA ASP A 88 8.80 -0.05 -8.29
C ASP A 88 7.83 -0.48 -7.19
N GLY A 89 7.60 0.38 -6.19
CA GLY A 89 6.84 0.03 -5.00
C GLY A 89 6.70 1.16 -4.00
N VAL A 90 5.82 0.94 -3.01
CA VAL A 90 5.67 1.81 -1.84
C VAL A 90 6.52 1.26 -0.72
N VAL A 91 7.47 2.04 -0.21
CA VAL A 91 8.32 1.62 0.91
C VAL A 91 7.67 2.03 2.21
N VAL A 92 7.61 1.11 3.16
CA VAL A 92 7.23 1.35 4.55
C VAL A 92 8.44 1.07 5.46
N VAL A 93 8.70 1.99 6.38
CA VAL A 93 9.78 1.94 7.37
C VAL A 93 9.17 2.05 8.76
N GLU A 94 9.23 0.96 9.52
CA GLU A 94 8.64 0.86 10.86
C GLU A 94 9.37 -0.21 11.68
N GLY A 95 9.58 0.04 12.97
CA GLY A 95 10.11 -0.97 13.89
C GLY A 95 11.51 -1.50 13.54
N GLY A 96 12.31 -0.74 12.78
CA GLY A 96 13.62 -1.19 12.28
C GLY A 96 13.57 -2.02 11.00
N HIS A 97 12.38 -2.24 10.43
CA HIS A 97 12.18 -2.94 9.17
C HIS A 97 11.93 -1.96 8.02
N VAL A 98 12.35 -2.35 6.82
CA VAL A 98 12.11 -1.64 5.56
C VAL A 98 11.52 -2.63 4.58
N LEU A 99 10.30 -2.36 4.11
CA LEU A 99 9.56 -3.27 3.23
C LEU A 99 9.00 -2.50 2.04
N VAL A 100 9.14 -3.06 0.84
CA VAL A 100 8.59 -2.51 -0.39
C VAL A 100 7.30 -3.24 -0.73
N VAL A 101 6.18 -2.56 -0.78
CA VAL A 101 4.87 -3.11 -1.16
C VAL A 101 4.67 -2.90 -2.67
N ALA A 102 4.32 -3.99 -3.38
CA ALA A 102 4.08 -3.95 -4.82
C ALA A 102 2.91 -3.00 -5.18
N PRO A 103 2.99 -2.20 -6.26
CA PRO A 103 1.89 -1.30 -6.57
C PRO A 103 0.64 -2.00 -7.11
N THR A 104 0.75 -3.28 -7.51
CA THR A 104 -0.41 -4.11 -7.90
C THR A 104 -0.41 -5.45 -7.15
N GLU A 105 -1.55 -6.12 -7.12
CA GLU A 105 -1.77 -7.47 -6.56
C GLU A 105 -2.29 -8.43 -7.62
N SER A 106 -2.49 -9.69 -7.23
CA SER A 106 -3.19 -10.69 -8.04
C SER A 106 -4.57 -10.17 -8.47
N THR A 107 -4.92 -10.34 -9.74
CA THR A 107 -6.20 -9.87 -10.30
C THR A 107 -7.40 -10.65 -9.75
N THR A 108 -7.16 -11.88 -9.29
CA THR A 108 -8.11 -12.73 -8.59
C THR A 108 -7.54 -13.20 -7.26
N LYS A 109 -8.39 -13.72 -6.38
CA LYS A 109 -7.93 -14.42 -5.16
C LYS A 109 -7.29 -15.74 -5.56
N LEU A 110 -6.14 -16.05 -4.99
CA LEU A 110 -5.37 -17.25 -5.31
C LEU A 110 -5.44 -18.27 -4.17
N ASN A 111 -5.32 -19.54 -4.50
CA ASN A 111 -4.95 -20.56 -3.52
C ASN A 111 -3.51 -20.31 -3.04
N TRP A 112 -3.19 -20.81 -1.85
CA TRP A 112 -1.82 -20.70 -1.36
C TRP A 112 -0.89 -21.68 -2.11
N GLY A 113 -1.38 -22.88 -2.41
CA GLY A 113 -0.71 -23.88 -3.23
C GLY A 113 -1.74 -24.88 -3.80
N SER A 114 -1.31 -25.80 -4.64
CA SER A 114 -2.17 -26.81 -5.28
C SER A 114 -2.52 -28.00 -4.39
N ALA A 115 -1.76 -28.22 -3.30
CA ALA A 115 -1.95 -29.33 -2.38
C ALA A 115 -1.60 -28.94 -0.94
N ASN A 116 -2.03 -29.78 0.01
CA ASN A 116 -1.78 -29.63 1.44
C ASN A 116 -0.40 -30.20 1.81
N VAL A 117 0.65 -29.48 1.43
CA VAL A 117 2.04 -29.85 1.71
C VAL A 117 2.77 -28.74 2.48
N ALA A 118 3.80 -29.12 3.23
CA ALA A 118 4.70 -28.15 3.87
C ALA A 118 5.61 -27.52 2.82
N GLY A 119 5.73 -26.19 2.83
CA GLY A 119 6.56 -25.43 1.90
C GLY A 119 7.94 -25.06 2.45
N GLY A 120 8.20 -25.39 3.71
CA GLY A 120 9.52 -25.19 4.33
C GLY A 120 9.78 -23.75 4.81
N GLY A 121 8.74 -22.91 4.91
CA GLY A 121 8.84 -21.64 5.64
C GLY A 121 8.70 -21.83 7.15
N VAL A 122 8.73 -20.71 7.90
CA VAL A 122 8.38 -20.70 9.33
C VAL A 122 7.00 -21.35 9.51
N THR A 123 6.95 -22.45 10.26
CA THR A 123 5.74 -23.25 10.49
C THR A 123 5.40 -23.28 11.97
N THR A 124 4.24 -22.74 12.35
CA THR A 124 3.82 -22.62 13.75
C THR A 124 2.32 -22.43 13.87
N SER A 125 1.69 -23.13 14.83
CA SER A 125 0.32 -22.84 15.26
C SER A 125 0.23 -21.77 16.36
N ASN A 126 1.38 -21.40 16.94
CA ASN A 126 1.46 -20.32 17.90
C ASN A 126 1.42 -18.97 17.16
N ARG A 127 0.41 -18.16 17.51
CA ARG A 127 0.16 -16.85 16.90
C ARG A 127 1.23 -15.80 17.19
N GLU A 128 1.88 -15.84 18.36
CA GLU A 128 2.96 -14.91 18.72
C GLU A 128 4.22 -15.20 17.90
N THR A 129 4.55 -16.48 17.71
CA THR A 129 5.64 -16.90 16.82
C THR A 129 5.34 -16.51 15.38
N ALA A 130 4.09 -16.71 14.92
CA ALA A 130 3.70 -16.31 13.57
C ALA A 130 3.77 -14.80 13.39
N TYR A 131 3.28 -14.02 14.36
CA TYR A 131 3.35 -12.55 14.35
C TYR A 131 4.80 -12.03 14.32
N SER A 132 5.71 -12.74 14.98
CA SER A 132 7.14 -12.38 15.03
C SER A 132 7.91 -12.84 13.79
N ASP A 133 7.26 -13.52 12.84
CA ASP A 133 7.87 -13.91 11.57
C ASP A 133 7.99 -12.71 10.62
N PHE A 134 9.24 -12.28 10.39
CA PHE A 134 9.64 -11.30 9.37
C PHE A 134 10.57 -11.92 8.31
N ALA A 135 10.49 -13.25 8.11
CA ALA A 135 11.36 -14.02 7.23
C ALA A 135 10.72 -14.31 5.87
N GLY A 136 9.76 -13.49 5.39
CA GLY A 136 8.95 -13.80 4.21
C GLY A 136 9.76 -14.08 2.94
N LYS A 137 10.91 -13.42 2.76
CA LYS A 137 11.86 -13.70 1.67
C LYS A 137 12.40 -15.13 1.73
N ALA A 138 12.87 -15.56 2.91
CA ALA A 138 13.40 -16.91 3.12
C ALA A 138 12.29 -17.96 3.02
N ASN A 139 11.11 -17.69 3.61
CA ASN A 139 9.95 -18.55 3.52
C ASN A 139 9.56 -18.81 2.06
N THR A 140 9.39 -17.73 1.28
CA THR A 140 8.98 -17.85 -0.13
C THR A 140 10.04 -18.56 -0.96
N ALA A 141 11.33 -18.32 -0.68
CA ALA A 141 12.43 -19.02 -1.34
C ALA A 141 12.39 -20.54 -1.12
N SER A 142 12.07 -21.00 0.09
CA SER A 142 11.83 -22.43 0.35
C SER A 142 10.59 -22.92 -0.39
N GLN A 143 9.49 -22.19 -0.31
CA GLN A 143 8.18 -22.58 -0.86
C GLN A 143 8.19 -22.76 -2.38
N ILE A 144 8.87 -21.88 -3.11
CA ILE A 144 8.94 -21.96 -4.58
C ILE A 144 9.85 -23.10 -5.09
N THR A 145 10.53 -23.84 -4.21
CA THR A 145 11.18 -25.12 -4.59
C THR A 145 10.19 -26.25 -4.80
N HIS A 146 8.96 -26.10 -4.28
CA HIS A 146 7.88 -27.07 -4.40
C HIS A 146 7.00 -26.76 -5.62
N ALA A 147 6.73 -27.77 -6.46
CA ALA A 147 5.92 -27.63 -7.66
C ALA A 147 4.48 -27.18 -7.36
N GLU A 148 3.99 -27.49 -6.16
CA GLU A 148 2.66 -27.16 -5.67
C GLU A 148 2.46 -25.66 -5.44
N MET A 149 3.53 -24.87 -5.35
CA MET A 149 3.48 -23.47 -4.92
C MET A 149 4.20 -22.52 -5.88
N SER A 150 5.06 -23.05 -6.76
CA SER A 150 5.96 -22.27 -7.62
C SER A 150 5.26 -21.64 -8.84
N GLY A 151 4.09 -22.13 -9.23
CA GLY A 151 3.32 -21.57 -10.33
C GLY A 151 2.66 -20.23 -10.00
N GLU A 152 2.52 -19.35 -11.01
CA GLU A 152 1.91 -18.01 -10.86
C GLU A 152 0.43 -18.01 -10.45
N GLY A 153 -0.24 -19.16 -10.54
CA GLY A 153 -1.61 -19.35 -10.02
C GLY A 153 -1.69 -19.52 -8.50
N TYR A 154 -0.54 -19.58 -7.81
CA TYR A 154 -0.44 -19.82 -6.37
C TYR A 154 0.29 -18.68 -5.68
N ALA A 155 -0.01 -18.43 -4.40
CA ALA A 155 0.45 -17.24 -3.71
C ALA A 155 1.99 -17.05 -3.70
N PRO A 156 2.83 -18.05 -3.36
CA PRO A 156 4.28 -17.89 -3.39
C PRO A 156 4.82 -17.67 -4.81
N GLY A 157 4.38 -18.48 -5.77
CA GLY A 157 4.80 -18.40 -7.17
C GLY A 157 4.42 -17.09 -7.85
N PHE A 158 3.20 -16.60 -7.63
CA PHE A 158 2.75 -15.29 -8.11
C PHE A 158 3.67 -14.18 -7.60
N CYS A 159 3.96 -14.17 -6.30
CA CYS A 159 4.86 -13.17 -5.74
C CYS A 159 6.26 -13.28 -6.34
N HIS A 160 6.81 -14.49 -6.46
CA HIS A 160 8.13 -14.70 -7.03
C HIS A 160 8.25 -14.26 -8.50
N ALA A 161 7.20 -14.45 -9.29
CA ALA A 161 7.16 -14.06 -10.70
C ALA A 161 6.88 -12.56 -10.92
N TYR A 162 6.37 -11.84 -9.91
CA TYR A 162 6.10 -10.42 -10.02
C TYR A 162 7.34 -9.65 -10.46
N SER A 163 7.17 -8.70 -11.37
CA SER A 163 8.27 -7.96 -11.97
C SER A 163 7.84 -6.54 -12.29
N ARG A 164 8.73 -5.58 -12.03
CA ARG A 164 8.53 -4.18 -12.34
C ARG A 164 9.86 -3.54 -12.74
N VAL A 165 9.84 -2.82 -13.85
CA VAL A 165 11.03 -2.20 -14.42
C VAL A 165 10.74 -0.78 -14.90
N ASN A 166 11.75 0.07 -14.86
CA ASN A 166 11.79 1.39 -15.43
C ASN A 166 11.93 1.34 -16.97
N ALA A 167 12.03 2.51 -17.60
CA ALA A 167 12.19 2.64 -19.05
C ALA A 167 13.48 2.00 -19.61
N ASN A 168 14.49 1.74 -18.77
CA ASN A 168 15.75 1.10 -19.14
C ASN A 168 15.73 -0.42 -18.91
N GLY A 169 14.61 -0.99 -18.44
CA GLY A 169 14.51 -2.39 -18.07
C GLY A 169 15.18 -2.72 -16.72
N LYS A 170 15.45 -1.72 -15.87
CA LYS A 170 15.99 -1.90 -14.51
C LYS A 170 14.92 -1.70 -13.46
N GLY A 171 14.98 -2.46 -12.38
CA GLY A 171 13.95 -2.43 -11.35
C GLY A 171 14.00 -3.62 -10.41
N LEU A 172 12.88 -3.84 -9.74
CA LEU A 172 12.60 -5.05 -9.00
C LEU A 172 12.03 -6.11 -9.96
N THR A 173 12.92 -6.91 -10.57
CA THR A 173 12.56 -7.99 -11.50
C THR A 173 12.05 -9.24 -10.79
N ALA A 174 11.50 -10.18 -11.56
CA ALA A 174 11.14 -11.52 -11.09
C ALA A 174 12.30 -12.15 -10.26
N GLY A 175 11.92 -12.84 -9.19
CA GLY A 175 12.81 -13.41 -8.19
C GLY A 175 13.20 -12.47 -7.05
N LYS A 176 12.98 -11.16 -7.17
CA LYS A 176 13.23 -10.19 -6.09
C LYS A 176 12.03 -9.97 -5.17
N TRP A 177 10.86 -10.47 -5.55
CA TRP A 177 9.61 -10.31 -4.83
C TRP A 177 9.26 -11.60 -4.07
N TRP A 178 8.60 -11.46 -2.92
CA TRP A 178 8.18 -12.57 -2.09
C TRP A 178 6.80 -12.38 -1.51
N LEU A 179 6.20 -13.48 -1.06
CA LEU A 179 4.95 -13.47 -0.32
C LEU A 179 5.26 -13.00 1.11
N PRO A 180 4.70 -11.88 1.58
CA PRO A 180 4.98 -11.36 2.91
C PRO A 180 4.70 -12.41 3.99
N SER A 181 5.57 -12.50 4.99
CA SER A 181 5.31 -13.21 6.24
C SER A 181 4.20 -12.52 7.04
N LEU A 182 3.68 -13.16 8.09
CA LEU A 182 2.60 -12.60 8.88
C LEU A 182 3.00 -11.30 9.61
N GLY A 183 4.24 -11.19 10.09
CA GLY A 183 4.77 -9.95 10.67
C GLY A 183 4.91 -8.83 9.64
N GLU A 184 5.43 -9.13 8.44
CA GLU A 184 5.50 -8.17 7.33
C GLU A 184 4.10 -7.71 6.90
N MET A 185 3.11 -8.60 6.82
CA MET A 185 1.73 -8.25 6.49
C MET A 185 1.07 -7.41 7.60
N MET A 186 1.43 -7.64 8.87
CA MET A 186 0.98 -6.79 9.98
C MET A 186 1.56 -5.36 9.88
N MET A 187 2.81 -5.22 9.47
CA MET A 187 3.42 -3.90 9.19
C MET A 187 2.67 -3.17 8.06
N ILE A 188 2.20 -3.90 7.04
CA ILE A 188 1.33 -3.35 5.99
C ILE A 188 -0.01 -2.89 6.58
N TYR A 189 -0.66 -3.71 7.42
CA TYR A 189 -1.92 -3.36 8.08
C TYR A 189 -1.77 -2.08 8.92
N ALA A 190 -0.74 -2.00 9.77
CA ALA A 190 -0.48 -0.85 10.63
C ALA A 190 -0.29 0.47 9.85
N ASN A 191 0.18 0.40 8.60
CA ASN A 191 0.42 1.56 7.74
C ASN A 191 -0.52 1.65 6.54
N MET A 192 -1.60 0.86 6.51
CA MET A 192 -2.43 0.68 5.31
C MET A 192 -2.93 2.00 4.74
N THR A 193 -3.37 2.95 5.58
CA THR A 193 -3.83 4.27 5.12
C THR A 193 -2.73 5.05 4.40
N LYS A 194 -1.51 5.08 4.96
CA LYS A 194 -0.37 5.79 4.36
C LYS A 194 0.10 5.11 3.08
N ILE A 195 0.15 3.77 3.09
CA ILE A 195 0.48 2.97 1.91
C ILE A 195 -0.54 3.22 0.80
N ASN A 196 -1.83 3.18 1.11
CA ASN A 196 -2.90 3.45 0.14
C ASN A 196 -2.89 4.87 -0.41
N TYR A 197 -2.47 5.85 0.40
CA TYR A 197 -2.23 7.20 -0.11
C TYR A 197 -1.08 7.21 -1.12
N ALA A 198 0.08 6.63 -0.80
CA ALA A 198 1.20 6.55 -1.72
C ALA A 198 0.85 5.76 -3.01
N LEU A 199 0.12 4.65 -2.88
CA LEU A 199 -0.38 3.88 -4.02
C LEU A 199 -1.30 4.71 -4.92
N SER A 200 -2.14 5.58 -4.36
CA SER A 200 -3.04 6.45 -5.13
C SER A 200 -2.30 7.46 -6.01
N LEU A 201 -1.04 7.73 -5.73
CA LEU A 201 -0.20 8.63 -6.51
C LEU A 201 0.54 7.93 -7.65
N ILE A 202 0.58 6.59 -7.66
CA ILE A 202 1.32 5.80 -8.66
C ILE A 202 0.37 5.41 -9.79
N GLU A 203 0.67 5.86 -11.01
CA GLU A 203 -0.06 5.41 -12.21
C GLU A 203 -0.09 3.87 -12.33
N GLY A 204 -1.28 3.33 -12.61
CA GLY A 204 -1.50 1.89 -12.78
C GLY A 204 -1.46 1.07 -11.48
N ALA A 205 -1.31 1.71 -10.31
CA ALA A 205 -1.37 1.01 -9.03
C ALA A 205 -2.81 0.72 -8.58
N THR A 206 -2.97 -0.30 -7.75
CA THR A 206 -4.22 -0.61 -7.04
C THR A 206 -4.01 -0.52 -5.54
N GLN A 207 -4.93 0.14 -4.85
CA GLN A 207 -4.91 0.25 -3.40
C GLN A 207 -5.19 -1.12 -2.74
N LEU A 208 -4.64 -1.31 -1.54
CA LEU A 208 -5.01 -2.40 -0.64
C LEU A 208 -6.48 -2.21 -0.22
N VAL A 209 -7.18 -3.32 -0.03
CA VAL A 209 -8.57 -3.33 0.42
C VAL A 209 -8.71 -4.10 1.73
N GLU A 210 -9.78 -3.82 2.48
CA GLU A 210 -10.10 -4.52 3.72
C GLU A 210 -10.61 -5.94 3.42
N ASP A 211 -9.68 -6.87 3.22
CA ASP A 211 -9.94 -8.28 2.89
C ASP A 211 -8.83 -9.17 3.49
N ALA A 212 -8.97 -10.48 3.34
CA ALA A 212 -7.96 -11.46 3.72
C ALA A 212 -6.83 -11.54 2.68
N TYR A 213 -5.59 -11.45 3.16
CA TYR A 213 -4.37 -11.62 2.38
C TYR A 213 -3.58 -12.84 2.88
N TRP A 214 -3.10 -13.65 1.93
CA TRP A 214 -2.18 -14.74 2.24
C TRP A 214 -0.85 -14.23 2.76
N THR A 215 -0.21 -15.05 3.60
CA THR A 215 1.15 -14.83 4.07
C THR A 215 2.01 -16.06 3.81
N SER A 216 3.33 -15.92 3.81
CA SER A 216 4.26 -17.04 3.67
C SER A 216 4.50 -17.80 4.98
N THR A 217 3.95 -17.34 6.11
CA THR A 217 4.01 -18.07 7.37
C THR A 217 3.03 -19.25 7.33
N GLU A 218 3.53 -20.44 7.64
CA GLU A 218 2.74 -21.67 7.64
C GLU A 218 2.23 -21.99 9.05
N ASP A 219 1.05 -22.58 9.15
CA ASP A 219 0.55 -23.15 10.41
C ASP A 219 0.87 -24.65 10.48
N SER A 220 0.73 -25.32 9.35
CA SER A 220 0.94 -26.75 9.19
C SER A 220 1.12 -27.09 7.69
N ALA A 221 1.30 -28.38 7.38
CA ALA A 221 1.25 -28.83 5.99
C ALA A 221 -0.09 -28.50 5.31
N THR A 222 -1.19 -28.44 6.06
CA THR A 222 -2.54 -28.17 5.53
C THR A 222 -2.89 -26.69 5.46
N ASN A 223 -2.46 -25.89 6.44
CA ASN A 223 -2.90 -24.51 6.59
C ASN A 223 -1.75 -23.50 6.50
N ALA A 224 -2.04 -22.34 5.92
CA ALA A 224 -1.17 -21.17 5.97
C ALA A 224 -1.86 -20.04 6.76
N TRP A 225 -1.06 -19.14 7.32
CA TRP A 225 -1.58 -17.94 7.95
C TRP A 225 -2.05 -16.93 6.91
N ARG A 226 -3.12 -16.22 7.26
CA ARG A 226 -3.63 -15.06 6.54
C ARG A 226 -3.88 -13.93 7.52
N LEU A 227 -3.76 -12.69 7.06
CA LEU A 227 -4.16 -11.51 7.81
C LEU A 227 -5.37 -10.86 7.13
N SER A 228 -6.38 -10.50 7.90
CA SER A 228 -7.46 -9.63 7.45
C SER A 228 -7.07 -8.17 7.64
N LEU A 229 -7.04 -7.39 6.57
CA LEU A 229 -6.72 -5.96 6.64
C LEU A 229 -7.89 -5.09 7.13
N GLY A 230 -9.09 -5.66 7.34
CA GLY A 230 -10.22 -4.93 7.91
C GLY A 230 -10.21 -4.85 9.44
N ASP A 231 -9.64 -5.86 10.11
CA ASP A 231 -9.72 -6.00 11.58
C ASP A 231 -8.42 -6.52 12.22
N GLY A 232 -7.34 -6.71 11.44
CA GLY A 232 -6.08 -7.29 11.93
C GLY A 232 -6.20 -8.78 12.28
N GLY A 233 -7.28 -9.46 11.87
CA GLY A 233 -7.54 -10.85 12.22
C GLY A 233 -6.50 -11.81 11.64
N MET A 234 -5.61 -12.34 12.48
CA MET A 234 -4.70 -13.43 12.17
C MET A 234 -5.43 -14.77 12.27
N ARG A 235 -5.62 -15.45 11.13
CA ARG A 235 -6.24 -16.79 11.09
C ARG A 235 -5.46 -17.70 10.16
N THR A 236 -5.79 -18.98 10.19
CA THR A 236 -5.22 -19.99 9.32
C THR A 236 -6.31 -20.57 8.42
N ASN A 237 -5.96 -20.88 7.19
CA ASN A 237 -6.89 -21.39 6.19
C ASN A 237 -6.22 -22.46 5.32
N THR A 238 -7.00 -23.41 4.79
CA THR A 238 -6.50 -24.53 3.98
C THR A 238 -5.85 -24.02 2.69
N LYS A 239 -4.60 -24.43 2.46
CA LYS A 239 -3.77 -23.96 1.35
C LYS A 239 -4.38 -24.25 -0.02
N ALA A 240 -4.90 -25.47 -0.19
CA ALA A 240 -5.36 -25.99 -1.48
C ALA A 240 -6.79 -25.60 -1.87
N THR A 241 -7.61 -25.11 -0.93
CA THR A 241 -9.05 -24.89 -1.17
C THR A 241 -9.54 -23.50 -0.80
N SER A 242 -8.84 -22.77 0.08
CA SER A 242 -9.18 -21.38 0.38
C SER A 242 -8.51 -20.44 -0.61
N THR A 243 -9.16 -19.33 -0.94
CA THR A 243 -8.58 -18.29 -1.80
C THR A 243 -8.57 -16.93 -1.11
N HIS A 244 -7.43 -16.25 -1.15
CA HIS A 244 -7.23 -14.93 -0.56
C HIS A 244 -6.42 -14.04 -1.49
N ARG A 245 -6.36 -12.74 -1.19
CA ARG A 245 -5.58 -11.77 -1.97
C ARG A 245 -4.09 -11.99 -1.77
N VAL A 246 -3.30 -11.62 -2.77
CA VAL A 246 -1.85 -11.79 -2.75
C VAL A 246 -1.18 -10.50 -3.22
N ARG A 247 -0.47 -9.84 -2.29
CA ARG A 247 0.29 -8.62 -2.55
C ARG A 247 1.78 -8.91 -2.35
N PRO A 248 2.59 -8.92 -3.42
CA PRO A 248 4.03 -9.14 -3.30
C PRO A 248 4.70 -8.02 -2.52
N VAL A 249 5.78 -8.37 -1.85
CA VAL A 249 6.67 -7.41 -1.20
C VAL A 249 8.13 -7.67 -1.58
N SER A 250 9.00 -6.68 -1.37
CA SER A 250 10.42 -6.77 -1.69
C SER A 250 11.28 -5.97 -0.69
N ALA A 251 12.60 -6.04 -0.87
CA ALA A 251 13.57 -5.25 -0.15
C ALA A 251 13.84 -3.97 -0.93
N PHE A 252 14.14 -2.88 -0.22
CA PHE A 252 14.59 -1.66 -0.87
C PHE A 252 15.95 -1.84 -1.55
N ILE A 253 16.86 -2.57 -0.91
CA ILE A 253 18.19 -2.92 -1.42
C ILE A 253 18.38 -4.43 -1.22
N SER A 254 18.82 -5.14 -2.26
CA SER A 254 19.09 -6.58 -2.26
C SER A 254 20.44 -6.89 -2.84
#